data_AF-A0A224Y765-F1
#
_entry.id   AF-A0A224Y765-F1
#
_cell.length_a   1.000
_cell.length_b   1.000
_cell.length_c   1.000
_cell.angle_alpha   90.00
_cell.angle_beta   90.00
_cell.angle_gamma   90.00
#
_symmetry.space_group_name_H-M   'P 1'
#
loop_
_entity.id
_entity.type
_entity.pdbx_description
1 polymer ?
#
loop_
_entity_poly.entity_id
_entity_poly.type
_entity_poly.pdbx_seq_one_letter_code
_entity_poly.pdbx_strand_id
1 'polypeptide(L)'
;MSVMHVLLYIMYAYFILSLNVLFTGIAQGDVFQKRVRVVNGNVCATKKHSFKEGEYWYPPNKCVVGLCVARNNKIAYWNCTKPPKGVGCTVKRNRTARYPKCCPMTVCQRNQR
;
A
#
# COMPACT_ATOMS: atom_id res chain seq x y z
N MET A 1 -5.32 37.12 30.40
CA MET A 1 -5.41 35.81 29.72
C MET A 1 -6.02 34.82 30.69
N SER A 2 -7.25 34.38 30.47
CA SER A 2 -8.00 33.55 31.41
C SER A 2 -7.59 32.08 31.31
N VAL A 3 -7.42 31.42 32.46
CA VAL A 3 -7.02 30.01 32.62
C VAL A 3 -7.84 29.05 31.73
N MET A 4 -9.10 29.37 31.47
CA MET A 4 -9.99 28.63 30.57
C MET A 4 -9.46 28.53 29.12
N HIS A 5 -8.79 29.56 28.59
CA HIS A 5 -8.25 29.52 27.23
C HIS A 5 -7.05 28.57 27.14
N VAL A 6 -6.25 28.48 28.20
CA VAL A 6 -5.08 27.59 28.25
C VAL A 6 -5.52 26.12 28.26
N LEU A 7 -6.55 25.79 29.03
CA LEU A 7 -7.08 24.42 29.11
C LEU A 7 -7.70 23.96 27.78
N LEU A 8 -8.40 24.85 27.08
CA LEU A 8 -8.99 24.55 25.77
C LEU A 8 -7.91 24.24 24.72
N TYR A 9 -6.81 25.02 24.73
CA TYR A 9 -5.68 24.79 23.84
C TYR A 9 -4.98 23.44 24.11
N ILE A 10 -4.82 23.08 25.38
CA ILE A 10 -4.21 21.80 25.76
C ILE A 10 -5.07 20.63 25.29
N MET A 11 -6.39 20.67 25.53
CA MET A 11 -7.30 19.60 25.09
C MET A 11 -7.31 19.44 23.56
N TYR A 12 -7.29 20.55 22.82
CA TYR A 12 -7.25 20.54 21.36
C TYR A 12 -5.93 19.95 20.82
N ALA A 13 -4.79 20.29 21.43
CA ALA A 13 -3.49 19.72 21.07
C ALA A 13 -3.44 18.20 21.29
N TYR A 14 -3.97 17.70 22.42
CA TYR A 14 -4.06 16.26 22.68
C TYR A 14 -4.95 15.53 21.68
N PHE A 15 -6.07 16.14 21.26
CA PHE A 15 -6.97 15.56 20.28
C PHE A 15 -6.32 15.47 18.88
N ILE A 16 -5.58 16.50 18.47
CA ILE A 16 -4.81 16.45 17.21
C ILE A 16 -3.71 15.39 17.30
N LEU A 17 -3.04 15.28 18.45
CA LEU A 17 -1.97 14.30 18.65
C LEU A 17 -2.50 12.86 18.55
N SER A 18 -3.64 12.57 19.17
CA SER A 18 -4.24 11.22 19.14
C SER A 18 -4.76 10.82 17.76
N LEU A 19 -5.30 11.78 16.98
CA LEU A 19 -5.66 11.55 15.58
C LEU A 19 -4.46 11.14 14.73
N ASN A 20 -3.31 11.80 14.88
CA ASN A 20 -2.11 11.46 14.10
C ASN A 20 -1.55 10.07 14.43
N VAL A 21 -1.69 9.60 15.68
CA VAL A 21 -1.26 8.24 16.08
C VAL A 21 -2.12 7.15 15.47
N LEU A 22 -3.41 7.40 15.20
CA LEU A 22 -4.29 6.41 14.57
C LEU A 22 -3.94 6.13 13.10
N PHE A 23 -3.40 7.11 12.36
CA PHE A 23 -3.18 6.98 10.92
C PHE A 23 -1.83 6.35 10.54
N THR A 24 -0.90 6.14 11.47
CA THR A 24 0.42 5.54 11.16
C THR A 24 0.39 4.01 11.00
N GLY A 25 -0.75 3.37 11.24
CA GLY A 25 -0.86 1.90 11.28
C GLY A 25 -1.06 1.18 9.94
N ILE A 26 -1.20 1.89 8.81
CA ILE A 26 -1.42 1.21 7.52
C ILE A 26 -0.06 0.85 6.92
N ALA A 27 0.40 -0.37 7.16
CA ALA A 27 1.56 -0.97 6.50
C ALA A 27 1.28 -1.17 5.00
N GLN A 28 1.34 -0.07 4.25
CA GLN A 28 1.30 -0.09 2.79
C GLN A 28 2.61 -0.69 2.31
N GLY A 29 2.56 -1.82 1.62
CA GLY A 29 3.76 -2.41 1.00
C GLY A 29 4.48 -1.40 0.10
N ASP A 30 5.77 -1.61 -0.14
CA ASP A 30 6.61 -0.64 -0.87
C ASP A 30 5.94 -0.18 -2.17
N VAL A 31 5.57 1.10 -2.21
CA VAL A 31 4.99 1.75 -3.39
C VAL A 31 6.12 2.23 -4.26
N PHE A 32 6.20 1.72 -5.49
CA PHE A 32 7.14 2.23 -6.48
C PHE A 32 6.41 2.80 -7.68
N GLN A 33 6.90 3.91 -8.21
CA GLN A 33 6.28 4.62 -9.33
C GLN A 33 7.11 4.44 -10.59
N LYS A 34 6.44 4.20 -11.72
CA LYS A 34 7.07 4.15 -13.05
C LYS A 34 6.44 5.17 -13.97
N ARG A 35 7.25 6.04 -14.59
CA ARG A 35 6.76 6.95 -15.64
C ARG A 35 6.26 6.16 -16.84
N VAL A 36 5.15 6.61 -17.42
CA VAL A 36 4.54 6.03 -18.61
C VAL A 36 4.03 7.11 -19.54
N ARG A 37 3.80 6.73 -20.80
CA ARG A 37 3.11 7.60 -21.76
C ARG A 37 1.62 7.58 -21.43
N VAL A 38 1.02 8.76 -21.36
CA VAL A 38 -0.43 8.91 -21.27
C VAL A 38 -0.99 9.18 -22.65
N VAL A 39 -2.00 8.41 -23.03
CA VAL A 39 -2.71 8.53 -24.31
C VAL A 39 -4.08 9.15 -24.01
N ASN A 40 -4.52 10.09 -24.85
CA ASN A 40 -5.81 10.79 -24.72
C ASN A 40 -6.04 11.45 -23.34
N GLY A 41 -4.97 11.79 -22.62
CA GLY A 41 -5.03 12.46 -21.32
C GLY A 41 -5.48 11.60 -20.12
N ASN A 42 -5.97 10.37 -20.34
CA ASN A 42 -6.53 9.54 -19.27
C ASN A 42 -6.20 8.03 -19.38
N VAL A 43 -5.33 7.61 -20.32
CA VAL A 43 -4.95 6.20 -20.47
C VAL A 43 -3.45 6.03 -20.22
N CYS A 44 -3.07 5.23 -19.24
CA CYS A 44 -1.67 4.83 -19.04
C CYS A 44 -1.31 3.72 -20.03
N ALA A 45 -0.36 3.98 -20.92
CA ALA A 45 0.11 3.00 -21.90
C ALA A 45 1.45 2.40 -21.47
N THR A 46 1.50 1.07 -21.41
CA THR A 46 2.73 0.27 -21.27
C THR A 46 3.05 -0.39 -22.61
N LYS A 47 4.22 -1.05 -22.74
CA LYS A 47 4.62 -1.74 -23.98
C LYS A 47 3.61 -2.79 -24.47
N LYS A 48 2.78 -3.36 -23.60
CA LYS A 48 1.89 -4.50 -23.91
C LYS A 48 0.43 -4.28 -23.53
N HIS A 49 0.12 -3.24 -22.76
CA HIS A 49 -1.21 -3.05 -22.20
C HIS A 49 -1.47 -1.58 -21.92
N SER A 50 -2.72 -1.17 -22.03
CA SER A 50 -3.20 0.16 -21.69
C SER A 50 -4.44 0.05 -20.80
N PHE A 51 -4.56 0.96 -19.84
CA PHE A 51 -5.67 0.98 -18.88
C PHE A 51 -5.93 2.41 -18.42
N LYS A 52 -7.17 2.70 -18.03
CA LYS A 52 -7.64 4.07 -17.76
C LYS A 52 -7.18 4.58 -16.40
N GLU A 53 -7.25 5.89 -16.24
CA GLU A 53 -7.03 6.57 -14.96
C GLU A 53 -7.86 5.92 -13.84
N GLY A 54 -7.21 5.65 -12.71
CA GLY A 54 -7.87 5.01 -11.57
C GLY A 54 -8.10 3.50 -11.73
N GLU A 55 -7.84 2.89 -12.90
CA GLU A 55 -7.96 1.45 -13.06
C GLU A 55 -6.74 0.70 -12.52
N TYR A 56 -7.01 -0.49 -12.01
CA TYR A 56 -6.00 -1.43 -11.55
C TYR A 56 -5.61 -2.42 -12.65
N TRP A 57 -4.31 -2.60 -12.83
CA TRP A 57 -3.73 -3.60 -13.73
C TRP A 57 -2.89 -4.60 -12.95
N TYR A 58 -3.02 -5.88 -13.33
CA TYR A 58 -2.30 -7.00 -12.73
C TYR A 58 -1.35 -7.59 -13.77
N PRO A 59 -0.05 -7.26 -13.72
CA PRO A 59 0.88 -7.75 -14.72
C PRO A 59 1.00 -9.28 -14.65
N PRO A 60 0.98 -9.99 -15.79
CA PRO A 60 1.13 -11.43 -15.78
C PRO A 60 2.50 -11.81 -15.21
N ASN A 61 2.55 -12.95 -14.50
CA ASN A 61 3.74 -13.50 -13.86
C ASN A 61 4.39 -12.58 -12.81
N LYS A 62 3.68 -11.53 -12.35
CA LYS A 62 4.12 -10.67 -11.25
C LYS A 62 3.06 -10.61 -10.17
N CYS A 63 3.51 -10.65 -8.91
CA CYS A 63 2.62 -10.48 -7.78
C CYS A 63 2.63 -9.03 -7.31
N VAL A 64 2.10 -8.16 -8.17
CA VAL A 64 1.99 -6.72 -7.94
C VAL A 64 0.66 -6.26 -8.50
N VAL A 65 0.19 -5.12 -8.03
CA VAL A 65 -0.91 -4.39 -8.66
C VAL A 65 -0.42 -3.01 -9.06
N GLY A 66 -0.77 -2.56 -10.26
CA GLY A 66 -0.50 -1.21 -10.76
C GLY A 66 -1.78 -0.39 -10.80
N LEU A 67 -1.72 0.89 -10.42
CA LEU A 67 -2.78 1.89 -10.60
C LEU A 67 -2.32 2.93 -11.59
N CYS A 68 -3.16 3.26 -12.56
CA CYS A 68 -2.89 4.36 -13.47
C CYS A 68 -3.10 5.69 -12.75
N VAL A 69 -2.06 6.55 -12.80
CA VAL A 69 -2.08 7.94 -12.33
C VAL A 69 -1.63 8.83 -13.50
N ALA A 70 -2.49 8.91 -14.51
CA ALA A 70 -2.39 9.67 -15.75
C ALA A 70 -2.10 11.15 -15.49
N ARG A 71 -2.73 11.76 -14.48
CA ARG A 71 -2.42 13.15 -14.08
C ARG A 71 -0.94 13.38 -13.80
N ASN A 72 -0.26 12.35 -13.31
CA ASN A 72 1.16 12.40 -12.95
C ASN A 72 2.06 11.66 -13.96
N ASN A 73 1.50 11.22 -15.09
CA ASN A 73 2.17 10.41 -16.12
C ASN A 73 2.88 9.17 -15.54
N LYS A 74 2.26 8.50 -14.57
CA LYS A 74 2.86 7.39 -13.82
C LYS A 74 1.90 6.24 -13.62
N ILE A 75 2.47 5.05 -13.43
CA ILE A 75 1.78 3.91 -12.80
C ILE A 75 2.38 3.74 -11.40
N ALA A 76 1.53 3.77 -10.39
CA ALA A 76 1.90 3.41 -9.03
C ALA A 76 1.75 1.90 -8.85
N TYR A 77 2.79 1.21 -8.41
CA TYR A 77 2.76 -0.23 -8.15
C TYR A 77 2.87 -0.51 -6.67
N TRP A 78 2.05 -1.43 -6.18
CA TRP A 78 2.17 -2.00 -4.84
C TRP A 78 2.76 -3.39 -4.93
N ASN A 79 3.85 -3.59 -4.18
CA ASN A 79 4.45 -4.89 -3.95
C ASN A 79 3.88 -5.55 -2.70
N CYS A 80 4.20 -6.82 -2.53
CA CYS A 80 4.00 -7.50 -1.28
C CYS A 80 4.99 -7.01 -0.22
N THR A 81 4.51 -6.75 0.98
CA THR A 81 5.36 -6.57 2.15
C THR A 81 6.12 -7.87 2.45
N LYS A 82 7.40 -7.77 2.80
CA LYS A 82 8.16 -8.93 3.26
C LYS A 82 7.56 -9.40 4.58
N PRO A 83 7.12 -10.66 4.70
CA PRO A 83 6.53 -11.13 5.93
C PRO A 83 7.63 -11.31 6.99
N PRO A 84 7.31 -11.14 8.28
CA PRO A 84 8.29 -11.25 9.35
C PRO A 84 8.86 -12.67 9.42
N LYS A 85 10.17 -12.78 9.67
CA LYS A 85 10.82 -14.06 9.94
C LYS A 85 10.59 -14.42 11.42
N GLY A 86 9.77 -15.44 11.67
CA GLY A 86 9.59 -16.02 12.99
C GLY A 86 10.36 -17.34 13.13
N VAL A 87 10.88 -17.62 14.32
CA VAL A 87 11.46 -18.92 14.66
C VAL A 87 10.37 -20.00 14.52
N GLY A 88 10.70 -21.13 13.89
CA GLY A 88 9.76 -22.23 13.61
C GLY A 88 8.57 -21.89 12.69
N CYS A 89 8.62 -20.74 12.03
CA CYS A 89 7.62 -20.35 11.04
C CYS A 89 8.16 -20.57 9.61
N THR A 90 7.25 -20.89 8.69
CA THR A 90 7.55 -21.05 7.26
C THR A 90 6.90 -19.94 6.45
N VAL A 91 7.56 -19.47 5.40
CA VAL A 91 6.97 -18.50 4.47
C VAL A 91 6.30 -19.26 3.33
N LYS A 92 4.97 -19.16 3.23
CA LYS A 92 4.20 -19.73 2.12
C LYS A 92 3.81 -18.66 1.12
N ARG A 93 3.75 -19.01 -0.16
CA ARG A 93 3.36 -18.10 -1.24
C ARG A 93 2.56 -18.83 -2.30
N ASN A 94 1.44 -18.26 -2.71
CA ASN A 94 0.65 -18.80 -3.82
C ASN A 94 1.01 -18.09 -5.14
N ARG A 95 1.80 -18.73 -6.01
CA ARG A 95 2.24 -18.10 -7.28
C ARG A 95 1.16 -18.06 -8.37
N THR A 96 0.09 -18.83 -8.24
CA THR A 96 -0.99 -18.88 -9.24
C THR A 96 -2.11 -17.87 -8.97
N ALA A 97 -2.19 -17.35 -7.74
CA ALA A 97 -3.14 -16.32 -7.39
C ALA A 97 -2.76 -14.93 -7.94
N ARG A 98 -3.70 -13.99 -7.94
CA ARG A 98 -3.45 -12.56 -8.20
C ARG A 98 -3.13 -11.82 -6.90
N TYR A 99 -2.55 -10.63 -7.02
CA TYR A 99 -2.35 -9.74 -5.87
C TYR A 99 -3.70 -9.42 -5.20
N PRO A 100 -3.79 -9.34 -3.86
CA PRO A 100 -2.73 -9.57 -2.86
C PRO A 100 -2.56 -11.05 -2.46
N LYS A 101 -3.41 -11.96 -2.94
CA LYS A 101 -3.42 -13.39 -2.55
C LYS A 101 -2.14 -14.14 -2.96
N CYS A 102 -1.39 -13.63 -3.91
CA CYS A 102 -0.09 -14.20 -4.28
C CYS A 102 1.08 -13.75 -3.40
N CYS A 103 0.83 -12.89 -2.41
CA CYS A 103 1.86 -12.40 -1.52
C CYS A 103 2.34 -13.48 -0.56
N PRO A 104 3.63 -13.47 -0.21
CA PRO A 104 4.16 -14.38 0.80
C PRO A 104 3.58 -14.06 2.18
N MET A 105 3.22 -15.09 2.94
CA MET A 105 2.69 -14.99 4.30
C MET A 105 3.46 -15.94 5.21
N THR A 106 3.75 -15.50 6.44
CA THR A 106 4.38 -16.34 7.46
C THR A 106 3.32 -17.24 8.10
N VAL A 107 3.58 -18.54 8.12
CA VAL A 107 2.73 -19.58 8.70
C VAL A 107 3.54 -20.30 9.77
N CYS A 108 3.17 -20.10 11.02
CA CYS A 108 3.77 -20.75 12.18
C CYS A 108 2.95 -21.98 12.59
N GLN A 109 3.60 -23.06 13.03
CA GLN A 109 2.89 -24.16 13.67
C GLN A 109 2.36 -23.68 15.02
N ARG A 110 1.12 -24.04 15.37
CA ARG A 110 0.39 -23.50 16.54
C ARG A 110 1.01 -23.81 17.92
N ASN A 111 2.13 -24.54 17.97
CA ASN A 111 2.72 -25.07 19.20
C ASN A 111 4.04 -24.37 19.62
N GLN A 112 4.29 -23.13 19.20
CA GLN A 112 5.50 -22.37 19.58
C GLN A 112 5.19 -21.08 20.35
N ARG A 113 4.27 -21.15 21.32
CA ARG A 113 4.14 -20.11 22.35
C ARG A 113 5.07 -20.41 23.51
#